data_AF-A0A1H0HKQ6-F1
#
_entry.id   AF-A0A1H0HKQ6-F1
#
_cell.length_a   1.000
_cell.length_b   1.000
_cell.length_c   1.000
_cell.angle_alpha   90.00
_cell.angle_beta   90.00
_cell.angle_gamma   90.00
#
_symmetry.space_group_name_H-M   'P 1'
#
loop_
_entity.id
_entity.type
_entity.pdbx_description
1 polymer ?
#
loop_
_entity_poly.entity_id
_entity_poly.type
_entity_poly.pdbx_seq_one_letter_code
_entity_poly.pdbx_strand_id
1 'polypeptide(L)'
;MLKPKLLVHASQARTIDNPCEVERLLGQGWLLAKPKPKTKMAARMRLLRNRRTVEGWVPLSFWLSPGDVAAVKAALRSNESYAELLIRLVRKQSLL
;
A
#
# COMPACT_ATOMS: atom_id res chain seq x y z
N MET A 1 -29.01 -3.41 16.09
CA MET A 1 -28.04 -4.43 15.66
C MET A 1 -26.63 -3.90 15.84
N LEU A 2 -25.79 -4.58 16.63
CA LEU A 2 -24.37 -4.22 16.77
C LEU A 2 -23.63 -4.59 15.48
N LYS A 3 -22.68 -3.75 15.07
CA LYS A 3 -21.85 -4.02 13.88
C LYS A 3 -20.91 -5.21 14.19
N PRO A 4 -20.75 -6.17 13.27
CA PRO A 4 -19.81 -7.26 13.43
C PRO A 4 -18.40 -6.73 13.67
N LYS A 5 -17.68 -7.30 14.64
CA LYS A 5 -16.30 -6.93 15.00
C LYS A 5 -15.34 -7.99 14.50
N LEU A 6 -14.24 -7.55 13.88
CA LEU A 6 -13.14 -8.43 13.50
C LEU A 6 -12.20 -8.57 14.71
N LEU A 7 -12.08 -9.80 15.22
CA LEU A 7 -11.19 -10.20 16.30
C LEU A 7 -10.04 -11.05 15.74
N VAL A 8 -8.84 -10.85 16.28
CA VAL A 8 -7.60 -11.50 15.83
C VAL A 8 -6.89 -12.17 17.00
N HIS A 9 -6.43 -13.38 16.74
CA HIS A 9 -5.52 -14.18 17.55
C HIS A 9 -4.26 -14.48 16.72
N ALA A 10 -3.16 -14.90 17.37
CA ALA A 10 -1.90 -15.19 16.67
C ALA A 10 -2.06 -16.18 15.50
N SER A 11 -3.03 -17.09 15.58
CA SER A 11 -3.28 -18.14 14.60
C SER A 11 -4.48 -17.92 13.68
N GLN A 12 -5.36 -16.95 13.95
CA GLN A 12 -6.61 -16.79 13.19
C GLN A 12 -7.26 -15.41 13.35
N ALA A 13 -8.11 -15.05 12.39
CA ALA A 13 -8.97 -13.86 12.43
C ALA A 13 -10.44 -14.27 12.22
N ARG A 14 -11.36 -13.72 13.00
CA ARG A 14 -12.80 -14.02 12.91
C ARG A 14 -13.66 -12.76 13.03
N THR A 15 -14.71 -12.69 12.23
CA THR A 15 -15.74 -11.65 12.31
C THR A 15 -16.90 -12.17 13.17
N ILE A 16 -17.18 -11.51 14.28
CA ILE A 16 -18.19 -11.93 15.28
C ILE A 16 -19.21 -10.80 15.46
N ASP A 17 -20.49 -11.12 15.40
CA ASP A 17 -21.62 -10.21 15.59
C ASP A 17 -22.31 -10.36 16.96
N ASN A 18 -22.15 -11.52 17.62
CA ASN A 18 -22.66 -11.78 18.96
C ASN A 18 -21.85 -11.05 20.05
N PRO A 19 -22.46 -10.13 20.82
CA PRO A 19 -21.75 -9.35 21.84
C PRO A 19 -21.15 -10.20 22.97
N CYS A 20 -21.85 -11.24 23.43
CA CYS A 20 -21.36 -12.10 24.51
C CYS A 20 -20.10 -12.87 24.09
N GLU A 21 -20.05 -13.27 22.81
CA GLU A 21 -18.90 -13.97 22.27
C GLU A 21 -17.70 -13.03 22.07
N VAL A 22 -17.94 -11.77 21.72
CA VAL A 22 -16.88 -10.75 21.68
C VAL A 22 -16.23 -10.59 23.05
N GLU A 23 -17.02 -10.41 24.11
CA GLU A 23 -16.48 -10.24 25.48
C GLU A 23 -15.70 -11.48 25.93
N ARG A 24 -16.23 -12.67 25.66
CA ARG A 24 -15.55 -13.93 25.95
C ARG A 24 -14.18 -14.02 25.25
N LEU A 25 -14.11 -13.72 23.96
CA LEU A 25 -12.86 -13.80 23.19
C LEU A 25 -11.85 -12.72 23.61
N LEU A 26 -12.31 -11.51 23.94
CA LEU A 26 -11.46 -10.46 24.50
C LEU A 26 -10.88 -10.88 25.85
N GLY A 27 -11.67 -11.50 26.72
CA GLY A 27 -11.19 -12.08 27.99
C GLY A 27 -10.17 -13.22 27.80
N GLN A 28 -10.19 -13.89 26.65
CA GLN A 28 -9.22 -14.92 26.25
C GLN A 28 -7.96 -14.35 25.58
N GLY A 29 -7.80 -13.01 25.55
CA GLY A 29 -6.62 -12.36 24.97
C GLY A 29 -6.66 -12.14 23.47
N TRP A 30 -7.81 -12.35 22.82
CA TRP A 30 -7.98 -11.91 21.43
C TRP A 30 -7.99 -10.39 21.34
N LEU A 31 -7.53 -9.87 20.21
CA LEU A 31 -7.42 -8.43 19.98
C LEU A 31 -8.48 -7.97 18.99
N LEU A 32 -9.05 -6.78 19.20
CA LEU A 32 -9.82 -6.10 18.17
C LEU A 32 -8.87 -5.70 17.03
N ALA A 33 -9.18 -6.13 15.82
CA ALA A 33 -8.51 -5.62 14.63
C ALA A 33 -8.85 -4.13 14.50
N LYS A 34 -7.95 -3.25 14.97
CA LYS A 34 -8.07 -1.82 14.69
C LYS A 34 -7.89 -1.65 13.18
N PRO A 35 -8.90 -1.11 12.45
CA PRO A 35 -8.71 -0.83 11.04
C PRO A 35 -7.52 0.14 10.88
N LYS A 36 -6.75 -0.03 9.80
CA LYS A 36 -5.67 0.91 9.43
C LYS A 36 -6.17 2.35 9.62
N PRO A 37 -5.37 3.26 10.20
CA PRO A 37 -5.80 4.60 10.55
C PRO A 37 -6.55 5.25 9.39
N LYS A 38 -7.81 5.62 9.64
CA LYS A 38 -8.71 6.26 8.66
C LYS A 38 -8.39 7.75 8.58
N THR A 39 -7.15 8.11 8.28
CA THR A 39 -6.83 9.51 8.01
C THR A 39 -7.43 9.92 6.65
N LYS A 40 -7.81 11.20 6.50
CA LYS A 40 -8.26 11.75 5.20
C LYS A 40 -7.23 11.44 4.10
N MET A 41 -5.94 11.49 4.45
CA MET A 41 -4.84 11.13 3.56
C MET A 41 -4.85 9.65 3.16
N ALA A 42 -5.03 8.73 4.12
CA ALA A 42 -5.07 7.30 3.82
C ALA A 42 -6.26 6.91 2.93
N ALA A 43 -7.41 7.58 3.08
CA ALA A 43 -8.55 7.42 2.19
C ALA A 43 -8.25 7.96 0.78
N ARG A 44 -7.68 9.18 0.69
CA ARG A 44 -7.25 9.79 -0.59
C ARG A 44 -6.26 8.91 -1.35
N MET A 45 -5.28 8.34 -0.64
CA MET A 45 -4.28 7.43 -1.23
C MET A 45 -4.90 6.12 -1.71
N ARG A 46 -5.89 5.58 -0.98
CA ARG A 46 -6.64 4.38 -1.41
C ARG A 46 -7.41 4.65 -2.69
N LEU A 47 -8.13 5.78 -2.75
CA LEU A 47 -8.88 6.18 -3.95
C LEU A 47 -7.95 6.38 -5.15
N LEU A 48 -6.82 7.06 -4.95
CA LEU A 48 -5.83 7.29 -6.00
C LEU A 48 -5.25 5.97 -6.54
N ARG A 49 -4.93 5.01 -5.66
CA ARG A 49 -4.46 3.67 -6.10
C ARG A 49 -5.51 2.95 -6.91
N ASN A 50 -6.76 2.92 -6.45
CA ASN A 50 -7.84 2.25 -7.17
C ASN A 50 -8.04 2.85 -8.57
N ARG A 51 -8.03 4.19 -8.70
CA ARG A 51 -8.10 4.87 -10.01
C ARG A 51 -6.95 4.46 -10.93
N ARG A 52 -5.72 4.52 -10.43
CA ARG A 52 -4.52 4.10 -11.16
C ARG A 52 -4.62 2.65 -11.63
N THR A 53 -5.09 1.74 -10.79
CA THR A 53 -5.29 0.33 -11.17
C THR A 53 -6.33 0.17 -12.28
N VAL A 54 -7.45 0.89 -12.22
CA VAL A 54 -8.50 0.86 -13.27
C VAL A 54 -7.99 1.44 -14.58
N GLU A 55 -7.16 2.48 -14.51
CA GLU A 55 -6.49 3.09 -15.67
C GLU A 55 -5.31 2.24 -16.22
N GLY A 56 -5.05 1.06 -15.64
CA GLY A 56 -4.00 0.14 -16.11
C GLY A 56 -2.57 0.49 -15.66
N TRP A 57 -2.41 1.39 -14.69
CA TRP A 57 -1.09 1.72 -14.15
C TRP A 57 -0.52 0.54 -13.35
N VAL A 58 0.76 0.27 -13.57
CA VAL A 58 1.50 -0.80 -12.86
C VAL A 58 2.50 -0.16 -11.89
N PRO A 59 2.48 -0.55 -10.60
CA PRO A 59 3.53 -0.15 -9.68
C PRO A 59 4.82 -0.92 -10.00
N LEU A 60 5.90 -0.20 -10.27
CA LEU A 60 7.23 -0.77 -10.46
C LEU A 60 8.12 -0.39 -9.28
N SER A 61 8.90 -1.33 -8.80
CA SER A 61 9.91 -1.13 -7.75
C SER A 61 11.25 -1.61 -8.27
N PHE A 62 12.24 -0.74 -8.24
CA PHE A 62 13.59 -1.03 -8.72
C PHE A 62 14.56 -0.96 -7.55
N TRP A 63 15.41 -1.97 -7.48
CA TRP A 63 16.55 -1.99 -6.56
C TRP A 63 17.79 -1.63 -7.35
N LEU A 64 18.50 -0.61 -6.90
CA LEU A 64 19.74 -0.13 -7.52
C LEU A 64 20.90 -0.46 -6.60
N SER A 65 22.04 -0.84 -7.17
CA SER A 65 23.27 -0.92 -6.40
C SER A 65 23.67 0.49 -5.94
N PRO A 66 24.40 0.64 -4.82
CA PRO A 66 24.82 1.96 -4.34
C PRO A 66 25.62 2.76 -5.38
N GLY A 67 26.42 2.09 -6.22
CA GLY A 67 27.17 2.73 -7.31
C GLY A 67 26.27 3.30 -8.40
N ASP A 68 25.19 2.60 -8.73
CA ASP A 68 24.25 3.03 -9.78
C ASP A 68 23.37 4.20 -9.32
N VAL A 69 23.14 4.34 -8.02
CA VAL A 69 22.34 5.45 -7.47
C VAL A 69 22.92 6.81 -7.85
N ALA A 70 24.24 6.94 -7.86
CA ALA A 70 24.90 8.18 -8.26
C ALA A 70 24.66 8.51 -9.74
N ALA A 71 24.77 7.50 -10.61
CA ALA A 71 24.52 7.65 -12.05
C ALA A 71 23.05 8.01 -12.33
N VAL A 72 22.09 7.40 -11.64
CA VAL A 72 20.66 7.71 -11.79
C VAL A 72 20.35 9.13 -11.35
N LYS A 73 20.93 9.59 -10.23
CA LYS A 73 20.78 10.97 -9.76
C LYS A 73 21.38 11.98 -10.74
N ALA A 74 22.55 11.68 -11.30
CA ALA A 74 23.19 12.53 -12.31
C ALA A 74 22.38 12.61 -13.62
N ALA A 75 21.66 11.54 -13.96
CA ALA A 75 20.81 11.50 -15.15
C ALA A 75 19.47 12.25 -15.00
N LEU A 76 19.06 12.58 -13.76
CA LEU A 76 17.80 13.26 -13.45
C LEU A 76 17.87 14.76 -13.75
N ARG A 77 16.89 15.30 -14.47
CA ARG A 77 16.79 16.75 -14.71
C ARG A 77 16.08 17.45 -13.54
N SER A 78 16.33 18.75 -13.37
CA SER A 78 15.82 19.55 -12.24
C SER A 78 14.30 19.56 -12.08
N ASN A 79 13.54 19.36 -13.16
CA ASN A 79 12.06 19.30 -13.15
C ASN A 79 11.52 17.92 -13.56
N GLU A 80 12.33 16.87 -13.42
CA GLU A 80 11.97 15.51 -13.83
C GLU A 80 11.79 14.62 -12.59
N SER A 81 10.73 13.81 -12.60
CA SER A 81 10.52 12.74 -11.64
C SER A 81 11.26 11.46 -12.06
N TYR A 82 11.54 10.55 -11.13
CA TYR A 82 12.18 9.27 -11.46
C TYR A 82 11.37 8.41 -12.46
N ALA A 83 10.04 8.54 -12.46
CA ALA A 83 9.19 7.84 -13.43
C ALA A 83 9.37 8.42 -14.84
N GLU A 84 9.45 9.75 -14.97
CA GLU A 84 9.71 10.42 -16.24
C GLU A 84 11.11 10.11 -16.76
N LEU A 85 12.12 10.09 -15.87
CA LEU A 85 13.47 9.63 -16.20
C LEU A 85 13.44 8.22 -16.78
N LEU A 86 12.76 7.27 -16.12
CA LEU A 86 12.66 5.90 -16.59
C LEU A 86 11.98 5.83 -17.96
N ILE A 87 10.85 6.51 -18.16
CA ILE A 87 10.16 6.56 -19.45
C ILE A 87 11.07 7.15 -20.53
N ARG A 88 11.80 8.23 -20.23
CA ARG A 88 12.75 8.84 -21.16
C ARG A 88 13.88 7.89 -21.54
N LEU A 89 14.45 7.18 -20.58
CA LEU A 89 15.52 6.20 -20.82
C LEU A 89 15.02 5.01 -21.64
N VAL A 90 13.86 4.46 -21.29
CA VAL A 90 13.21 3.36 -22.03
C VAL A 90 12.92 3.80 -23.47
N ARG A 91 12.31 4.97 -23.69
CA ARG A 91 12.04 5.50 -25.03
C ARG A 91 13.31 5.73 -25.86
N LYS A 92 14.40 6.15 -25.21
CA LYS A 92 15.69 6.34 -25.87
C LYS A 92 16.32 5.00 -26.30
N GLN A 93 16.13 3.93 -25.53
CA GLN A 93 16.61 2.58 -25.87
C GLN A 93 15.66 1.82 -26.80
N SER A 94 14.35 2.06 -26.72
CA SER A 94 13.33 1.43 -27.57
C SER A 94 13.23 2.05 -28.97
N LEU A 95 14.27 2.78 -29.42
CA LEU A 95 14.48 3.13 -30.82
C LEU A 95 15.03 1.92 -31.61
N LEU A 96 14.45 0.74 -31.36
CA LEU A 96 14.56 -0.48 -32.15
C LEU A 96 13.19 -0.79 -32.74
#